data_AF-A0A7J6SJU4-F1
#
_entry.id   AF-A0A7J6SJU4-F1
#
_cell.length_a   1.000
_cell.length_b   1.000
_cell.length_c   1.000
_cell.angle_alpha   90.00
_cell.angle_beta   90.00
_cell.angle_gamma   90.00
#
_symmetry.space_group_name_H-M   'P 1'
#
loop_
_entity.id
_entity.type
_entity.pdbx_description
1 polymer ?
#
loop_
_entity_poly.entity_id
_entity_poly.type
_entity_poly.pdbx_seq_one_letter_code
_entity_poly.pdbx_strand_id
1 'polypeptide(L)'
;MVYEAPHLKIKEGDIKPVVCAVGDPGRANLIATKYCDSYKELAFNREYRTFNVKYQGAEFSVVSHGVGGPGAAICFEELIKCGAKGDLVVTTGSGAEDGVSEYLVPKGFPAVADPTLCIAMRDTAKSLGYDRVFLGITVAQSVFYPSPAREQSLASYAAAGAIGAEMENSALFNVASIRGIRAAAICTVDGCPLKWDEGDYDPHGSRYLG
;
A
#
# COMPACT_ATOMS: atom_id res chain seq x y z
N MET A 1 6.98 -16.08 -28.90
CA MET A 1 6.14 -16.58 -27.80
C MET A 1 5.71 -15.38 -26.98
N VAL A 2 4.43 -15.28 -26.60
CA VAL A 2 3.95 -14.22 -25.69
C VAL A 2 4.48 -14.54 -24.30
N TYR A 3 5.12 -13.57 -23.64
CA TYR A 3 5.61 -13.75 -22.27
C TYR A 3 4.45 -14.02 -21.30
N GLU A 4 4.61 -15.00 -20.41
CA GLU A 4 3.68 -15.27 -19.32
C GLU A 4 4.42 -15.11 -18.00
N ALA A 5 3.86 -14.27 -17.12
CA ALA A 5 4.44 -14.00 -15.81
C ALA A 5 4.35 -15.25 -14.93
N PRO A 6 5.47 -15.79 -14.41
CA PRO A 6 5.48 -17.07 -13.72
C PRO A 6 4.72 -17.05 -12.38
N HIS A 7 4.65 -15.89 -11.72
CA HIS A 7 4.00 -15.70 -10.42
C HIS A 7 2.57 -15.18 -10.54
N LEU A 8 2.34 -14.19 -11.40
CA LEU A 8 1.02 -13.60 -11.61
C LEU A 8 0.11 -14.48 -12.48
N LYS A 9 0.67 -15.38 -13.31
CA LYS A 9 -0.05 -16.24 -14.28
C LYS A 9 -0.91 -15.45 -15.27
N ILE A 10 -0.36 -14.32 -15.73
CA ILE A 10 -0.94 -13.44 -16.74
C ILE A 10 0.02 -13.27 -17.91
N LYS A 11 -0.51 -12.94 -19.08
CA LYS A 11 0.25 -12.76 -20.32
C LYS A 11 0.52 -11.28 -20.58
N GLU A 12 1.57 -11.02 -21.34
CA GLU A 12 1.82 -9.69 -21.90
C GLU A 12 0.57 -9.20 -22.68
N GLY A 13 0.12 -7.98 -22.35
CA GLY A 13 -1.10 -7.38 -22.90
C GLY A 13 -2.38 -7.60 -22.07
N ASP A 14 -2.36 -8.47 -21.04
CA ASP A 14 -3.54 -8.70 -20.19
C ASP A 14 -3.83 -7.53 -19.24
N ILE A 15 -2.80 -6.78 -18.83
CA ILE A 15 -2.87 -5.70 -17.82
C ILE A 15 -3.14 -4.34 -18.47
N LYS A 16 -3.93 -3.51 -17.79
CA LYS A 16 -4.24 -2.14 -18.17
C LYS A 16 -3.08 -1.19 -17.80
N PRO A 17 -2.96 -0.02 -18.46
CA PRO A 17 -1.87 0.94 -18.18
C PRO A 17 -1.84 1.50 -16.75
N VAL A 18 -2.98 1.52 -16.07
CA VAL A 18 -3.10 1.91 -14.66
C VAL A 18 -3.34 0.66 -13.84
N VAL A 19 -2.62 0.52 -12.72
CA VAL A 19 -2.71 -0.62 -11.82
C VAL A 19 -2.91 -0.12 -10.39
N CYS A 20 -3.94 -0.62 -9.71
CA CYS A 20 -4.15 -0.48 -8.28
C CYS A 20 -3.63 -1.75 -7.59
N ALA A 21 -2.49 -1.64 -6.93
CA ALA A 21 -1.90 -2.75 -6.17
C ALA A 21 -2.32 -2.66 -4.70
N VAL A 22 -2.67 -3.80 -4.10
CA VAL A 22 -3.03 -3.91 -2.68
C VAL A 22 -2.37 -5.13 -2.04
N GLY A 23 -2.14 -5.14 -0.72
CA GLY A 23 -1.50 -6.29 -0.08
C GLY A 23 -2.32 -7.57 -0.22
N ASP A 24 -3.61 -7.50 0.09
CA ASP A 24 -4.43 -8.69 0.28
C ASP A 24 -5.29 -9.07 -0.93
N PRO A 25 -5.28 -10.36 -1.33
CA PRO A 25 -6.23 -10.92 -2.30
C PRO A 25 -7.70 -10.64 -1.98
N GLY A 26 -8.08 -10.62 -0.70
CA GLY A 26 -9.42 -10.28 -0.22
C GLY A 26 -9.80 -8.86 -0.60
N ARG A 27 -8.93 -7.89 -0.32
CA ARG A 27 -9.11 -6.49 -0.74
C ARG A 27 -9.15 -6.33 -2.26
N ALA A 28 -8.28 -7.01 -3.01
CA ALA A 28 -8.32 -6.97 -4.46
C ALA A 28 -9.69 -7.42 -5.00
N ASN A 29 -10.22 -8.52 -4.43
CA ASN A 29 -11.55 -9.02 -4.75
C ASN A 29 -12.65 -8.04 -4.34
N LEU A 30 -12.57 -7.42 -3.16
CA LEU A 30 -13.55 -6.43 -2.72
C LEU A 30 -13.62 -5.22 -3.65
N ILE A 31 -12.46 -4.64 -3.99
CA ILE A 31 -12.36 -3.52 -4.93
C ILE A 31 -13.03 -3.90 -6.25
N ALA A 32 -12.66 -5.05 -6.81
CA ALA A 32 -13.18 -5.49 -8.11
C ALA A 32 -14.69 -5.80 -8.09
N THR A 33 -15.18 -6.48 -7.05
CA THR A 33 -16.54 -7.05 -7.04
C THR A 33 -17.59 -6.15 -6.40
N LYS A 34 -17.20 -5.28 -5.45
CA LYS A 34 -18.13 -4.44 -4.68
C LYS A 34 -18.12 -2.98 -5.10
N TYR A 35 -16.97 -2.45 -5.53
CA TYR A 35 -16.81 -1.02 -5.78
C TYR A 35 -16.74 -0.65 -7.27
N CYS A 36 -16.33 -1.57 -8.14
CA CYS A 36 -16.21 -1.33 -9.58
C CYS A 36 -17.52 -1.62 -10.33
N ASP A 37 -17.76 -0.91 -11.44
CA ASP A 37 -18.92 -1.05 -12.31
C ASP A 37 -18.94 -2.43 -13.00
N SER A 38 -17.76 -2.95 -13.34
CA SER A 38 -17.58 -4.29 -13.89
C SER A 38 -16.17 -4.80 -13.65
N TYR A 39 -16.00 -6.11 -13.70
CA TYR A 39 -14.70 -6.76 -13.51
C TYR A 39 -14.56 -8.03 -14.37
N LYS A 40 -13.30 -8.41 -14.63
CA LYS A 40 -12.87 -9.69 -15.16
C LYS A 40 -11.68 -10.18 -14.35
N GLU A 41 -11.85 -11.27 -13.61
CA GLU A 41 -10.73 -11.94 -12.97
C GLU A 41 -9.83 -12.58 -14.03
N LEU A 42 -8.52 -12.33 -13.95
CA LEU A 42 -7.54 -12.83 -14.92
C LEU A 42 -6.85 -14.09 -14.40
N ALA A 43 -6.39 -14.03 -13.16
CA ALA A 43 -5.66 -15.11 -12.51
C ALA A 43 -5.67 -14.95 -11.00
N PHE A 44 -5.57 -16.08 -10.30
CA PHE A 44 -5.26 -16.12 -8.88
C PHE A 44 -4.23 -17.23 -8.62
N ASN A 45 -3.00 -16.82 -8.33
CA ASN A 45 -1.91 -17.76 -8.05
C ASN A 45 -1.10 -17.27 -6.84
N ARG A 46 -0.97 -18.13 -5.83
CA ARG A 46 -0.40 -17.77 -4.52
C ARG A 46 -1.15 -16.57 -3.91
N GLU A 47 -0.44 -15.56 -3.44
CA GLU A 47 -0.97 -14.28 -2.96
C GLU A 47 -1.34 -13.29 -4.06
N TYR A 48 -1.15 -13.61 -5.35
CA TYR A 48 -1.36 -12.68 -6.46
C TYR A 48 -2.70 -12.94 -7.15
N ARG A 49 -3.68 -12.10 -6.86
CA ARG A 49 -5.03 -12.14 -7.42
C ARG A 49 -5.24 -10.91 -8.29
N THR A 50 -5.52 -11.12 -9.57
CA THR A 50 -5.48 -10.07 -10.59
C THR A 50 -6.83 -9.93 -11.28
N PHE A 51 -7.30 -8.69 -11.43
CA PHE A 51 -8.53 -8.32 -12.10
C PHE A 51 -8.28 -7.20 -13.11
N ASN A 52 -9.03 -7.19 -14.20
CA ASN A 52 -9.31 -5.97 -14.95
C ASN A 52 -10.66 -5.44 -14.53
N VAL A 53 -10.77 -4.14 -14.27
CA VAL A 53 -11.98 -3.50 -13.75
C VAL A 53 -12.33 -2.25 -14.53
N LYS A 54 -13.59 -1.82 -14.41
CA LYS A 54 -14.08 -0.53 -14.86
C LYS A 54 -14.73 0.21 -13.69
N TYR A 55 -14.39 1.46 -13.46
CA TYR A 55 -14.98 2.32 -12.44
C TYR A 55 -15.14 3.74 -12.98
N GLN A 56 -16.35 4.30 -12.92
CA GLN A 56 -16.65 5.66 -13.38
C GLN A 56 -16.13 5.94 -14.80
N GLY A 57 -16.22 4.94 -15.68
CA GLY A 57 -15.75 5.04 -17.06
C GLY A 57 -14.25 4.79 -17.28
N ALA A 58 -13.43 4.73 -16.22
CA ALA A 58 -12.01 4.39 -16.31
C ALA A 58 -11.77 2.88 -16.26
N GLU A 59 -10.85 2.37 -17.08
CA GLU A 59 -10.41 0.97 -17.04
C GLU A 59 -9.00 0.86 -16.47
N PHE A 60 -8.82 -0.02 -15.48
CA PHE A 60 -7.54 -0.27 -14.83
C PHE A 60 -7.47 -1.71 -14.32
N SER A 61 -6.30 -2.15 -13.88
CA SER A 61 -6.11 -3.47 -13.27
C SER A 61 -6.01 -3.35 -11.75
N VAL A 62 -6.54 -4.33 -11.04
CA VAL A 62 -6.38 -4.47 -9.58
C VAL A 62 -5.59 -5.75 -9.33
N VAL A 63 -4.54 -5.68 -8.51
CA VAL A 63 -3.69 -6.84 -8.22
C VAL A 63 -3.31 -6.90 -6.74
N SER A 64 -3.36 -8.08 -6.14
CA SER A 64 -2.78 -8.29 -4.81
C SER A 64 -1.29 -8.64 -4.87
N HIS A 65 -0.49 -8.15 -3.92
CA HIS A 65 0.96 -8.37 -3.87
C HIS A 65 1.46 -9.19 -2.67
N GLY A 66 0.58 -9.56 -1.74
CA GLY A 66 0.91 -10.39 -0.58
C GLY A 66 1.49 -9.66 0.62
N VAL A 67 2.30 -10.40 1.36
CA VAL A 67 2.65 -10.18 2.77
C VAL A 67 4.11 -9.78 2.95
N GLY A 68 4.43 -8.81 3.82
CA GLY A 68 4.06 -7.38 3.69
C GLY A 68 2.90 -6.72 4.48
N GLY A 69 1.77 -7.39 4.68
CA GLY A 69 0.55 -6.83 5.30
C GLY A 69 -0.63 -7.81 5.54
N PRO A 70 -0.42 -9.12 5.85
CA PRO A 70 -1.47 -10.13 5.93
C PRO A 70 -2.46 -9.93 7.07
N GLY A 71 -1.97 -9.57 8.26
CA GLY A 71 -2.84 -9.31 9.41
C GLY A 71 -3.66 -8.03 9.21
N ALA A 72 -3.02 -7.04 8.61
CA ALA A 72 -3.59 -5.72 8.35
C ALA A 72 -4.76 -5.75 7.34
N ALA A 73 -4.97 -6.82 6.59
CA ALA A 73 -6.01 -6.79 5.57
C ALA A 73 -7.34 -7.43 5.94
N ILE A 74 -7.33 -8.49 6.75
CA ILE A 74 -8.53 -9.02 7.42
C ILE A 74 -9.12 -7.91 8.31
N CYS A 75 -8.23 -7.20 9.03
CA CYS A 75 -8.51 -5.93 9.68
C CYS A 75 -9.28 -4.95 8.76
N PHE A 76 -8.63 -4.45 7.70
CA PHE A 76 -9.15 -3.32 6.93
C PHE A 76 -10.50 -3.62 6.25
N GLU A 77 -10.78 -4.88 5.95
CA GLU A 77 -12.07 -5.35 5.44
C GLU A 77 -13.20 -5.25 6.46
N GLU A 78 -12.96 -5.63 7.71
CA GLU A 78 -13.94 -5.50 8.79
C GLU A 78 -14.08 -4.04 9.24
N LEU A 79 -12.98 -3.27 9.25
CA LEU A 79 -12.96 -1.82 9.52
C LEU A 79 -13.93 -1.03 8.64
N ILE A 80 -13.83 -1.21 7.33
CA ILE A 80 -14.63 -0.46 6.34
C ILE A 80 -16.10 -0.87 6.41
N LYS A 81 -16.39 -2.15 6.72
CA LYS A 81 -17.76 -2.63 6.95
C LYS A 81 -18.36 -2.12 8.27
N CYS A 82 -17.51 -1.75 9.23
CA CYS A 82 -17.87 -1.27 10.56
C CYS A 82 -17.81 0.26 10.73
N GLY A 83 -17.47 1.03 9.68
CA GLY A 83 -17.50 2.50 9.70
C GLY A 83 -16.22 3.20 10.18
N ALA A 84 -15.07 2.51 10.16
CA ALA A 84 -13.80 3.06 10.62
C ALA A 84 -13.41 4.36 9.90
N LYS A 85 -13.09 5.40 10.68
CA LYS A 85 -12.57 6.70 10.24
C LYS A 85 -11.09 6.80 10.66
N GLY A 86 -10.21 6.12 9.94
CA GLY A 86 -8.75 6.25 10.12
C GLY A 86 -8.20 7.45 9.37
N ASP A 87 -7.06 7.98 9.83
CA ASP A 87 -6.30 8.99 9.09
C ASP A 87 -5.73 8.37 7.81
N LEU A 88 -5.84 9.12 6.71
CA LEU A 88 -5.23 8.74 5.44
C LEU A 88 -3.85 9.38 5.33
N VAL A 89 -2.85 8.56 5.02
CA VAL A 89 -1.48 9.01 4.75
C VAL A 89 -1.17 8.79 3.29
N VAL A 90 -0.93 9.87 2.55
CA VAL A 90 -0.38 9.84 1.20
C VAL A 90 1.13 9.96 1.29
N THR A 91 1.84 8.89 0.96
CA THR A 91 3.30 8.83 1.04
C THR A 91 3.92 9.65 -0.09
N THR A 92 4.71 10.67 0.25
CA THR A 92 5.45 11.48 -0.73
C THR A 92 6.89 10.98 -0.94
N GLY A 93 7.43 10.26 0.03
CA GLY A 93 8.70 9.54 -0.04
C GLY A 93 8.78 8.49 1.07
N SER A 94 9.67 7.51 0.93
CA SER A 94 9.81 6.43 1.91
C SER A 94 11.27 6.21 2.33
N GLY A 95 11.50 6.12 3.65
CA GLY A 95 12.74 5.60 4.19
C GLY A 95 12.89 4.13 3.80
N ALA A 96 14.04 3.76 3.23
CA ALA A 96 14.26 2.43 2.67
C ALA A 96 14.97 1.50 3.66
N GLU A 97 14.19 0.72 4.43
CA GLU A 97 14.66 -0.41 5.24
C GLU A 97 13.99 -1.73 4.80
N ASP A 98 13.68 -1.83 3.51
CA ASP A 98 13.06 -2.98 2.87
C ASP A 98 14.06 -4.12 2.51
N GLY A 99 15.36 -3.88 2.70
CA GLY A 99 16.46 -4.80 2.40
C GLY A 99 16.69 -5.09 0.91
N VAL A 100 15.76 -4.75 0.00
CA VAL A 100 15.90 -4.97 -1.44
C VAL A 100 16.45 -3.73 -2.15
N SER A 101 16.08 -2.54 -1.68
CA SER A 101 16.45 -1.27 -2.30
C SER A 101 17.96 -1.06 -2.39
N GLU A 102 18.72 -1.52 -1.40
CA GLU A 102 20.19 -1.44 -1.41
C GLU A 102 20.86 -2.25 -2.53
N TYR A 103 20.16 -3.24 -3.08
CA TYR A 103 20.61 -4.03 -4.24
C TYR A 103 20.11 -3.46 -5.58
N LEU A 104 19.12 -2.57 -5.55
CA LEU A 104 18.48 -2.01 -6.74
C LEU A 104 19.03 -0.63 -7.13
N VAL A 105 19.36 0.21 -6.14
CA VAL A 105 19.77 1.61 -6.35
C VAL A 105 21.01 1.96 -5.53
N PRO A 106 21.79 2.99 -5.94
CA PRO A 106 22.92 3.46 -5.15
C PRO A 106 22.51 3.88 -3.73
N LYS A 107 23.42 3.73 -2.77
CA LYS A 107 23.18 4.19 -1.39
C LYS A 107 22.80 5.68 -1.37
N GLY A 108 21.69 5.99 -0.70
CA GLY A 108 21.16 7.34 -0.60
C GLY A 108 20.28 7.78 -1.78
N PHE A 109 20.05 6.92 -2.76
CA PHE A 109 19.07 7.19 -3.81
C PHE A 109 17.66 7.31 -3.18
N PRO A 110 16.88 8.35 -3.52
CA PRO A 110 15.64 8.65 -2.83
C PRO A 110 14.49 7.79 -3.37
N ALA A 111 13.75 7.11 -2.48
CA ALA A 111 12.50 6.46 -2.82
C ALA A 111 11.35 7.47 -2.73
N VAL A 112 10.94 8.03 -3.88
CA VAL A 112 9.95 9.12 -3.96
C VAL A 112 8.74 8.74 -4.80
N ALA A 113 7.58 9.21 -4.38
CA ALA A 113 6.35 9.08 -5.15
C ALA A 113 6.25 10.16 -6.24
N ASP A 114 5.43 9.90 -7.27
CA ASP A 114 5.09 10.91 -8.27
C ASP A 114 4.22 12.01 -7.63
N PRO A 115 4.67 13.28 -7.68
CA PRO A 115 3.98 14.37 -6.98
C PRO A 115 2.58 14.66 -7.54
N THR A 116 2.35 14.39 -8.83
CA THR A 116 1.03 14.61 -9.46
C THR A 116 0.03 13.58 -8.96
N LEU A 117 0.46 12.33 -8.81
CA LEU A 117 -0.37 11.27 -8.24
C LEU A 117 -0.67 11.52 -6.75
N CYS A 118 0.31 11.98 -5.96
CA CYS A 118 0.07 12.33 -4.55
C CYS A 118 -0.98 13.44 -4.41
N ILE A 119 -0.89 14.49 -5.24
CA ILE A 119 -1.86 15.58 -5.28
C ILE A 119 -3.26 15.05 -5.64
N ALA A 120 -3.34 14.23 -6.69
CA ALA A 120 -4.61 13.64 -7.12
C ALA A 120 -5.25 12.77 -6.04
N MET A 121 -4.47 11.93 -5.34
CA MET A 121 -4.96 11.10 -4.23
C MET A 121 -5.53 11.95 -3.09
N ARG A 122 -4.78 12.98 -2.67
CA ARG A 122 -5.22 13.91 -1.61
C ARG A 122 -6.52 14.63 -1.98
N ASP A 123 -6.56 15.21 -3.18
CA ASP A 123 -7.69 16.04 -3.60
C ASP A 123 -8.93 15.16 -3.80
N THR A 124 -8.76 13.94 -4.29
CA THR A 124 -9.83 12.94 -4.38
C THR A 124 -10.34 12.57 -2.99
N ALA A 125 -9.45 12.23 -2.04
CA ALA A 125 -9.85 11.89 -0.67
C ALA A 125 -10.63 13.03 0.00
N LYS A 126 -10.16 14.28 -0.14
CA LYS A 126 -10.89 15.46 0.35
C LYS A 126 -12.25 15.63 -0.31
N SER A 127 -12.35 15.43 -1.63
CA SER A 127 -13.64 15.53 -2.34
C SER A 127 -14.66 14.47 -1.90
N LEU A 128 -14.19 13.34 -1.38
CA LEU A 128 -15.01 12.27 -0.81
C LEU A 128 -15.37 12.51 0.67
N GLY A 129 -15.00 13.65 1.25
CA GLY A 129 -15.30 14.01 2.64
C GLY A 129 -14.31 13.48 3.67
N TYR A 130 -13.13 13.01 3.25
CA TYR A 130 -12.05 12.70 4.18
C TYR A 130 -11.28 13.99 4.51
N ASP A 131 -11.51 14.53 5.70
CA ASP A 131 -10.86 15.76 6.16
C ASP A 131 -9.43 15.52 6.71
N ARG A 132 -9.15 14.29 7.16
CA ARG A 132 -7.90 13.90 7.81
C ARG A 132 -7.00 13.15 6.84
N VAL A 133 -6.44 13.90 5.90
CA VAL A 133 -5.50 13.40 4.88
C VAL A 133 -4.15 14.09 5.04
N PHE A 134 -3.13 13.33 5.39
CA PHE A 134 -1.77 13.78 5.63
C PHE A 134 -0.87 13.39 4.47
N LEU A 135 0.08 14.26 4.12
CA LEU A 135 1.11 14.00 3.11
C LEU A 135 2.46 14.04 3.81
N GLY A 136 3.30 13.04 3.59
CA GLY A 136 4.62 13.02 4.19
C GLY A 136 5.43 11.77 3.93
N ILE A 137 6.55 11.68 4.63
CA ILE A 137 7.49 10.57 4.52
C ILE A 137 6.98 9.39 5.35
N THR A 138 6.96 8.19 4.78
CA THR A 138 6.81 6.94 5.55
C THR A 138 8.15 6.21 5.67
N VAL A 139 8.21 5.14 6.43
CA VAL A 139 9.32 4.18 6.39
C VAL A 139 8.79 2.81 5.99
N ALA A 140 9.45 2.17 5.03
CA ALA A 140 9.20 0.79 4.66
C ALA A 140 10.24 -0.11 5.34
N GLN A 141 9.79 -1.01 6.23
CA GLN A 141 10.66 -1.92 6.97
C GLN A 141 10.32 -3.38 6.65
N SER A 142 11.32 -4.23 6.43
CA SER A 142 11.08 -5.68 6.26
C SER A 142 10.65 -6.39 7.55
N VAL A 143 10.80 -5.73 8.70
CA VAL A 143 10.55 -6.31 10.02
C VAL A 143 9.32 -5.67 10.63
N PHE A 144 8.25 -6.46 10.79
CA PHE A 144 7.03 -6.02 11.47
C PHE A 144 7.17 -6.08 13.00
N TYR A 145 7.71 -7.18 13.52
CA TYR A 145 7.95 -7.34 14.96
C TYR A 145 9.38 -6.97 15.32
N PRO A 146 9.59 -5.95 16.16
CA PRO A 146 10.91 -5.60 16.66
C PRO A 146 11.70 -6.80 17.18
N SER A 147 12.95 -6.92 16.75
CA SER A 147 13.84 -7.98 17.22
C SER A 147 14.63 -7.50 18.44
N PRO A 148 14.67 -8.26 19.55
CA PRO A 148 15.52 -7.92 20.69
C PRO A 148 17.02 -8.02 20.37
N ALA A 149 17.38 -8.66 19.25
CA ALA A 149 18.77 -8.83 18.83
C ALA A 149 19.32 -7.65 18.02
N ARG A 150 18.50 -6.64 17.69
CA ARG A 150 18.91 -5.48 16.88
C ARG A 150 18.20 -4.21 17.33
N GLU A 151 18.94 -3.11 17.38
CA GLU A 151 18.37 -1.79 17.62
C GLU A 151 17.34 -1.42 16.55
N GLN A 152 16.23 -0.84 16.99
CA GLN A 152 15.11 -0.46 16.13
C GLN A 152 15.24 0.99 15.69
N SER A 153 15.02 1.26 14.41
CA SER A 153 15.18 2.57 13.77
C SER A 153 13.90 3.42 13.79
N LEU A 154 12.75 2.83 14.13
CA LEU A 154 11.44 3.47 14.01
C LEU A 154 11.34 4.80 14.78
N ALA A 155 11.86 4.85 16.01
CA ALA A 155 11.89 6.08 16.80
C ALA A 155 12.75 7.17 16.15
N SER A 156 13.87 6.79 15.52
CA SER A 156 14.73 7.70 14.77
C SER A 156 14.03 8.24 13.51
N TYR A 157 13.28 7.41 12.79
CA TYR A 157 12.46 7.87 11.67
C TYR A 157 11.36 8.83 12.10
N ALA A 158 10.65 8.53 13.19
CA ALA A 158 9.64 9.41 13.76
C ALA A 158 10.26 10.77 14.15
N ALA A 159 11.41 10.76 14.82
CA ALA A 159 12.15 11.98 15.17
C ALA A 159 12.65 12.76 13.94
N ALA A 160 12.92 12.08 12.82
CA ALA A 160 13.27 12.69 11.55
C ALA A 160 12.05 13.21 10.75
N GLY A 161 10.82 13.02 11.27
CA GLY A 161 9.59 13.51 10.67
C GLY A 161 8.84 12.51 9.79
N ALA A 162 9.16 11.21 9.85
CA ALA A 162 8.32 10.19 9.24
C ALA A 162 6.97 10.12 9.95
N ILE A 163 5.88 10.04 9.18
CA ILE A 163 4.50 10.09 9.68
C ILE A 163 3.77 8.75 9.63
N GLY A 164 4.44 7.70 9.19
CA GLY A 164 3.88 6.34 9.12
C GLY A 164 4.95 5.29 8.86
N ALA A 165 4.64 4.05 9.19
CA ALA A 165 5.46 2.89 8.91
C ALA A 165 4.62 1.83 8.18
N GLU A 166 5.21 1.23 7.15
CA GLU A 166 4.64 0.15 6.35
C GLU A 166 5.80 -0.71 5.80
N MET A 167 5.61 -1.51 4.76
CA MET A 167 6.57 -2.55 4.39
C MET A 167 6.95 -2.57 2.89
N GLU A 168 6.34 -1.75 2.03
CA GLU A 168 6.45 -1.87 0.57
C GLU A 168 6.83 -0.59 -0.20
N ASN A 169 6.53 0.61 0.31
CA ASN A 169 6.54 1.81 -0.52
C ASN A 169 7.95 2.15 -1.05
N SER A 170 9.01 1.93 -0.28
CA SER A 170 10.37 2.20 -0.78
C SER A 170 10.73 1.32 -1.97
N ALA A 171 10.39 0.04 -1.93
CA ALA A 171 10.60 -0.90 -3.02
C ALA A 171 9.75 -0.51 -4.24
N LEU A 172 8.47 -0.17 -4.03
CA LEU A 172 7.57 0.29 -5.09
C LEU A 172 8.15 1.52 -5.81
N PHE A 173 8.56 2.54 -5.07
CA PHE A 173 9.06 3.80 -5.65
C PHE A 173 10.40 3.64 -6.36
N ASN A 174 11.32 2.84 -5.80
CA ASN A 174 12.61 2.58 -6.42
C ASN A 174 12.46 1.77 -7.71
N VAL A 175 11.64 0.71 -7.71
CA VAL A 175 11.35 -0.06 -8.93
C VAL A 175 10.66 0.83 -9.97
N ALA A 176 9.68 1.65 -9.57
CA ALA A 176 9.00 2.57 -10.47
C ALA A 176 9.99 3.55 -11.12
N SER A 177 10.90 4.12 -10.33
CA SER A 177 11.95 5.02 -10.79
C SER A 177 12.89 4.35 -11.80
N ILE A 178 13.38 3.13 -11.52
CA ILE A 178 14.22 2.35 -12.42
C ILE A 178 13.52 2.07 -13.76
N ARG A 179 12.20 1.87 -13.73
CA ARG A 179 11.40 1.52 -14.91
C ARG A 179 10.80 2.73 -15.62
N GLY A 180 11.04 3.95 -15.14
CA GLY A 180 10.49 5.17 -15.74
C GLY A 180 8.96 5.23 -15.69
N ILE A 181 8.34 4.62 -14.66
CA ILE A 181 6.89 4.64 -14.46
C ILE A 181 6.55 5.48 -13.22
N ARG A 182 5.33 6.04 -13.20
CA ARG A 182 4.83 6.84 -12.06
C ARG A 182 4.20 5.92 -11.02
N ALA A 183 4.50 6.15 -9.75
CA ALA A 183 3.90 5.43 -8.63
C ALA A 183 3.61 6.39 -7.47
N ALA A 184 2.55 6.12 -6.71
CA ALA A 184 2.23 6.78 -5.45
C ALA A 184 1.48 5.80 -4.56
N ALA A 185 1.42 6.08 -3.26
CA ALA A 185 0.78 5.22 -2.28
C ALA A 185 -0.11 6.03 -1.32
N ILE A 186 -1.18 5.39 -0.88
CA ILE A 186 -2.06 5.89 0.18
C ILE A 186 -2.29 4.75 1.18
N CYS A 187 -2.14 5.06 2.46
CA CYS A 187 -2.27 4.12 3.57
C CYS A 187 -3.34 4.62 4.55
N THR A 188 -4.00 3.69 5.24
CA THR A 188 -4.87 3.98 6.39
C THR A 188 -4.10 3.64 7.66
N VAL A 189 -4.13 4.51 8.67
CA VAL A 189 -3.50 4.25 9.97
C VAL A 189 -4.31 3.23 10.78
N ASP A 190 -3.64 2.21 11.33
CA ASP A 190 -4.23 1.12 12.12
C ASP A 190 -3.68 1.00 13.56
N GLY A 191 -2.68 1.83 13.89
CA GLY A 191 -2.10 1.91 15.23
C GLY A 191 -0.77 2.64 15.23
N CYS A 192 -0.12 2.65 16.38
CA CYS A 192 1.20 3.23 16.56
C CYS A 192 2.18 2.19 17.11
N PRO A 193 3.17 1.73 16.32
CA PRO A 193 4.14 0.74 16.79
C PRO A 193 5.02 1.21 17.95
N LEU A 194 5.11 2.53 18.19
CA LEU A 194 5.79 3.09 19.36
C LEU A 194 4.97 3.00 20.66
N LYS A 195 3.71 2.56 20.58
CA LYS A 195 2.75 2.49 21.70
C LYS A 195 1.99 1.15 21.73
N TRP A 196 2.54 0.11 21.10
CA TRP A 196 1.90 -1.21 21.09
C TRP A 196 1.82 -1.84 22.48
N ASP A 197 2.75 -1.54 23.37
CA ASP A 197 2.74 -1.91 24.78
C ASP A 197 1.62 -1.22 25.58
N GLU A 198 1.17 -0.06 25.12
CA GLU A 198 -0.03 0.64 25.61
C GLU A 198 -1.33 0.12 24.96
N GLY A 199 -1.22 -0.90 24.10
CA GLY A 199 -2.34 -1.46 23.35
C GLY A 199 -2.79 -0.57 22.19
N ASP A 200 -1.98 0.39 21.72
CA ASP A 200 -2.30 1.26 20.57
C ASP A 200 -2.09 0.54 19.23
N TYR A 201 -2.81 -0.56 19.08
CA TYR A 201 -2.90 -1.34 17.88
C TYR A 201 -4.35 -1.81 17.78
N ASP A 202 -5.08 -1.24 16.84
CA ASP A 202 -6.46 -1.64 16.59
C ASP A 202 -6.57 -2.10 15.14
N PRO A 203 -5.96 -3.24 14.80
CA PRO A 203 -6.15 -3.87 13.52
C PRO A 203 -7.56 -4.51 13.47
N HIS A 204 -8.55 -4.03 14.21
CA HIS A 204 -9.93 -4.51 14.16
C HIS A 204 -10.97 -3.36 14.24
N GLY A 205 -10.54 -2.13 14.55
CA GLY A 205 -11.37 -0.90 14.55
C GLY A 205 -12.40 -0.83 15.64
N SER A 206 -12.26 -1.67 16.66
CA SER A 206 -13.17 -1.75 17.79
C SER A 206 -13.37 -0.40 18.49
N ARG A 207 -12.36 0.49 18.43
CA ARG A 207 -12.37 1.80 19.09
C ARG A 207 -13.27 2.85 18.43
N TYR A 208 -13.78 2.61 17.23
CA TYR A 208 -14.55 3.59 16.44
C TYR A 208 -15.99 3.15 16.13
N LEU A 209 -16.48 2.12 16.83
CA LEU A 209 -17.83 1.54 16.71
C LEU A 209 -18.92 2.29 17.53
N GLY A 210 -18.60 3.46 18.09
CA GLY A 210 -19.49 4.28 18.93
C GLY A 210 -20.07 5.49 18.21
#